data_AF-R7HQB3-F1
#
_entry.id   AF-R7HQB3-F1
#
_cell.length_a   1.000
_cell.length_b   1.000
_cell.length_c   1.000
_cell.angle_alpha   90.00
_cell.angle_beta   90.00
_cell.angle_gamma   90.00
#
_symmetry.space_group_name_H-M   'P 1'
#
loop_
_entity.id
_entity.type
_entity.pdbx_description
1 polymer ?
#
loop_
_entity_poly.entity_id
_entity_poly.type
_entity_poly.pdbx_seq_one_letter_code
_entity_poly.pdbx_strand_id
1 'polypeptide(L)'
;MVGLQSNLADSAFHKEKLQRVALTNDRGQFTIRNVSPGSYHIFALKDLDRDYKFGNPTEDIAFLDSIIVPSIGSREAADTVYNDLNEIDTIMRATRPAYFPNDILLSMFNEDRKSQYLANNLRVDSTRISLTFAAASDTLPSLSIVGRNDVPDQWYTLERSQTNDTLTYWIRPPHLVSADTLMVATTYLRTDTASNLSWGTDTLKFTFQRQKAKKKKKNEETDYLEQIRFMELHPLANGTQEVYAPLLLQTGTPIERYSREAFHLQRKLQNDTIFYPAEIKSIALRDSTLNRRDLMLKVDWEPGAAYTLAVDSLAMTDIYGLQTKPLKVDFNVRKMEEYGNIVFNIPAVRDSAIVELLDGTEKIVLRAPVKNHRAELLNLLPGKYYARLFIDRNGNGKYDTGNYDMHLQPEETVYYPGAINLKKNWDVEQTWDIYATPIDKQKPEAIKKNKPERKKWEKVNTEKTETDEDEENGFSDFSNPNDPNLRNSNNFGNYRK
;
A
#
# COMPACT_ATOMS: atom_id res chain seq x y z
N MET A 1 23.49 -1.69 6.50
CA MET A 1 24.85 -2.16 6.81
C MET A 1 24.77 -3.53 7.46
N VAL A 2 25.86 -4.30 7.46
CA VAL A 2 25.92 -5.63 8.08
C VAL A 2 27.12 -5.66 9.02
N GLY A 3 26.96 -6.19 10.23
CA GLY A 3 28.05 -6.26 11.19
C GLY A 3 28.05 -7.51 12.07
N LEU A 4 29.18 -7.70 12.74
CA LEU A 4 29.46 -8.83 13.62
C LEU A 4 29.58 -8.39 15.07
N GLN A 5 29.13 -9.26 15.96
CA GLN A 5 29.26 -9.10 17.40
C GLN A 5 29.76 -10.41 18.02
N SER A 6 30.81 -10.34 18.85
CA SER A 6 31.36 -11.52 19.54
C SER A 6 30.68 -11.79 20.88
N ASN A 7 29.99 -10.79 21.44
CA ASN A 7 29.16 -10.98 22.63
C ASN A 7 27.88 -11.73 22.22
N LEU A 8 27.70 -12.94 22.73
CA LEU A 8 26.60 -13.83 22.38
C LEU A 8 25.32 -13.60 23.20
N ALA A 9 25.29 -12.55 24.04
CA ALA A 9 24.08 -12.19 24.77
C ALA A 9 23.09 -11.44 23.86
N ASP A 10 21.80 -11.78 23.92
CA ASP A 10 20.76 -11.15 23.11
C ASP A 10 20.71 -9.62 23.30
N SER A 11 20.96 -9.16 24.52
CA SER A 11 20.98 -7.73 24.85
C SER A 11 22.16 -6.96 24.24
N ALA A 12 23.18 -7.65 23.72
CA ALA A 12 24.36 -7.02 23.14
C ALA A 12 24.00 -6.18 21.90
N PHE A 13 23.04 -6.62 21.09
CA PHE A 13 22.63 -5.87 19.89
C PHE A 13 22.00 -4.51 20.23
N HIS A 14 21.31 -4.41 21.36
CA HIS A 14 20.70 -3.17 21.86
C HIS A 14 21.69 -2.26 22.60
N LYS A 15 22.68 -2.84 23.29
CA LYS A 15 23.52 -2.10 24.25
C LYS A 15 24.91 -1.78 23.72
N GLU A 16 25.45 -2.62 22.85
CA GLU A 16 26.83 -2.56 22.40
C GLU A 16 26.89 -2.32 20.88
N LYS A 17 27.93 -1.59 20.47
CA LYS A 17 28.18 -1.32 19.05
C LYS A 17 28.76 -2.55 18.36
N LEU A 18 28.38 -2.75 17.10
CA LEU A 18 28.93 -3.80 16.26
C LEU A 18 30.46 -3.64 16.10
N GLN A 19 31.21 -4.72 16.28
CA GLN A 19 32.68 -4.68 16.30
C GLN A 19 33.29 -4.50 14.91
N ARG A 20 32.65 -5.13 13.91
CA ARG A 20 33.05 -5.08 12.51
C ARG A 20 31.81 -4.86 11.68
N VAL A 21 31.89 -3.93 10.73
CA VAL A 21 30.76 -3.55 9.89
C VAL A 21 31.22 -3.45 8.44
N ALA A 22 30.36 -3.86 7.51
CA ALA A 22 30.49 -3.65 6.09
C ALA A 22 29.19 -3.05 5.52
N LEU A 23 29.32 -2.29 4.44
CA LEU A 23 28.18 -1.83 3.67
C LEU A 23 27.80 -2.89 2.63
N THR A 24 26.51 -2.97 2.35
CA THR A 24 25.98 -3.74 1.21
C THR A 24 26.19 -2.95 -0.07
N ASN A 25 26.43 -3.65 -1.18
CA ASN A 25 26.39 -3.03 -2.52
C ASN A 25 24.93 -2.82 -2.97
N ASP A 26 24.75 -2.23 -4.16
CA ASP A 26 23.43 -1.96 -4.77
C ASP A 26 22.59 -3.22 -5.03
N ARG A 27 23.23 -4.41 -4.98
CA ARG A 27 22.59 -5.71 -5.13
C ARG A 27 22.29 -6.38 -3.78
N GLY A 28 22.54 -5.70 -2.66
CA GLY A 28 22.34 -6.24 -1.30
C GLY A 28 23.44 -7.20 -0.83
N GLN A 29 24.50 -7.41 -1.60
CA GLN A 29 25.59 -8.31 -1.23
C GLN A 29 26.58 -7.60 -0.31
N PHE A 30 27.16 -8.31 0.66
CA PHE A 30 28.13 -7.77 1.62
C PHE A 30 29.35 -8.67 1.74
N THR A 31 30.46 -8.11 2.24
CA THR A 31 31.65 -8.87 2.58
C THR A 31 32.35 -8.21 3.75
N ILE A 32 32.43 -8.90 4.89
CA ILE A 32 33.16 -8.44 6.07
C ILE A 32 34.57 -9.03 6.01
N ARG A 33 35.57 -8.16 5.95
CA ARG A 33 36.99 -8.55 5.84
C ARG A 33 37.68 -8.42 7.20
N ASN A 34 38.81 -9.12 7.34
CA ASN A 34 39.69 -9.04 8.51
C ASN A 34 38.98 -9.43 9.82
N VAL A 35 38.26 -10.55 9.79
CA VAL A 35 37.57 -11.15 10.95
C VAL A 35 38.53 -12.11 11.63
N SER A 36 38.71 -11.97 12.94
CA SER A 36 39.52 -12.90 13.75
C SER A 36 38.80 -14.23 13.96
N PRO A 37 39.53 -15.34 14.19
CA PRO A 37 38.90 -16.59 14.61
C PRO A 37 38.09 -16.41 15.89
N GLY A 38 36.84 -16.88 15.90
CA GLY A 38 35.93 -16.74 17.01
C GLY A 38 34.49 -17.08 16.63
N SER A 39 33.59 -16.98 17.60
CA SER A 39 32.15 -17.17 17.41
C SER A 39 31.47 -15.80 17.38
N TYR A 40 30.59 -15.58 16.40
CA TYR A 40 29.95 -14.29 16.18
C TYR A 40 28.46 -14.44 15.89
N HIS A 41 27.65 -13.50 16.35
CA HIS A 41 26.37 -13.19 15.71
C HIS A 41 26.59 -12.21 14.57
N ILE A 42 25.76 -12.35 13.53
CA ILE A 42 25.69 -11.40 12.44
C ILE A 42 24.35 -10.70 12.46
N PHE A 43 24.39 -9.39 12.23
CA PHE A 43 23.23 -8.53 12.19
C PHE A 43 23.32 -7.64 10.96
N ALA A 44 22.18 -7.36 10.33
CA ALA A 44 22.03 -6.22 9.45
C ALA A 44 21.25 -5.13 10.17
N LEU A 45 21.67 -3.90 9.98
CA LEU A 45 21.00 -2.73 10.54
C LEU A 45 20.98 -1.65 9.47
N LYS A 46 19.83 -1.02 9.29
CA LYS A 46 19.71 0.23 8.53
C LYS A 46 19.74 1.39 9.51
N ASP A 47 20.96 1.65 9.94
CA ASP A 47 21.29 2.62 10.96
C ASP A 47 20.98 4.06 10.49
N LEU A 48 20.02 4.71 11.15
CA LEU A 48 19.58 6.07 10.85
C LEU A 48 20.34 7.11 11.67
N ASP A 49 20.72 6.79 12.91
CA ASP A 49 21.39 7.70 13.84
C ASP A 49 22.92 7.56 13.89
N ARG A 50 23.45 6.57 13.18
CA ARG A 50 24.88 6.22 13.01
C ARG A 50 25.55 5.76 14.30
N ASP A 51 24.81 5.13 15.20
CA ASP A 51 25.33 4.66 16.47
C ASP A 51 25.88 3.21 16.45
N TYR A 52 25.68 2.48 15.35
CA TYR A 52 26.07 1.09 15.09
C TYR A 52 25.51 0.05 16.07
N LYS A 53 24.37 0.32 16.71
CA LYS A 53 23.64 -0.61 17.56
C LYS A 53 22.14 -0.47 17.29
N PHE A 54 21.35 -1.46 17.69
CA PHE A 54 19.91 -1.35 17.56
C PHE A 54 19.34 -0.58 18.76
N GLY A 55 19.34 0.75 18.68
CA GLY A 55 18.81 1.62 19.74
C GLY A 55 17.36 2.06 19.50
N ASN A 56 16.91 2.02 18.25
CA ASN A 56 15.64 2.60 17.83
C ASN A 56 14.76 1.55 17.13
N PRO A 57 13.58 1.20 17.69
CA PRO A 57 12.67 0.20 17.11
C PRO A 57 12.15 0.51 15.71
N THR A 58 12.32 1.75 15.24
CA THR A 58 11.91 2.15 13.88
C THR A 58 12.95 1.81 12.82
N GLU A 59 14.13 1.34 13.19
CA GLU A 59 15.18 0.94 12.26
C GLU A 59 14.93 -0.44 11.67
N ASP A 60 15.32 -0.62 10.41
CA ASP A 60 15.22 -1.92 9.75
C ASP A 60 16.38 -2.81 10.23
N ILE A 61 16.06 -4.01 10.71
CA ILE A 61 17.01 -4.98 11.25
C ILE A 61 16.93 -6.31 10.50
N ALA A 62 18.02 -7.07 10.53
CA ALA A 62 18.02 -8.49 10.21
C ALA A 62 18.97 -9.19 11.18
N PHE A 63 18.67 -10.43 11.53
CA PHE A 63 19.54 -11.22 12.37
C PHE A 63 19.58 -12.66 11.85
N LEU A 64 20.67 -13.36 12.16
CA LEU A 64 20.78 -14.78 11.91
C LEU A 64 20.68 -15.53 13.24
N ASP A 65 19.80 -16.52 13.30
CA ASP A 65 19.57 -17.32 14.51
C ASP A 65 20.80 -18.16 14.88
N SER A 66 21.58 -18.57 13.87
CA SER A 66 22.78 -19.38 14.05
C SER A 66 24.03 -18.53 14.29
N ILE A 67 24.91 -19.03 15.16
CA ILE A 67 26.25 -18.49 15.37
C ILE A 67 27.13 -18.80 14.16
N ILE A 68 27.91 -17.80 13.72
CA ILE A 68 28.89 -17.95 12.65
C ILE A 68 30.28 -18.15 13.24
N VAL A 69 30.98 -19.14 12.69
CA VAL A 69 32.41 -19.39 12.96
C VAL A 69 33.18 -19.22 11.64
N PRO A 70 33.92 -18.12 11.47
CA PRO A 70 34.71 -17.89 10.27
C PRO A 70 35.79 -18.96 10.10
N SER A 71 35.90 -19.51 8.90
CA SER A 71 36.93 -20.50 8.57
C SER A 71 37.50 -20.28 7.18
N ILE A 72 38.70 -20.82 6.95
CA ILE A 72 39.42 -20.73 5.67
C ILE A 72 39.57 -22.14 5.12
N GLY A 73 39.03 -22.35 3.93
CA GLY A 73 39.27 -23.54 3.13
C GLY A 73 40.09 -23.22 1.88
N SER A 74 40.26 -24.23 1.04
CA SER A 74 40.92 -24.09 -0.27
C SER A 74 39.89 -24.34 -1.38
N ARG A 75 39.90 -23.51 -2.43
CA ARG A 75 39.13 -23.75 -3.66
C ARG A 75 40.05 -23.72 -4.86
N GLU A 76 39.80 -24.60 -5.83
CA GLU A 76 40.43 -24.48 -7.14
C GLU A 76 39.73 -23.38 -7.94
N ALA A 77 40.51 -22.46 -8.48
CA ALA A 77 40.05 -21.47 -9.43
C ALA A 77 40.80 -21.67 -10.74
N ALA A 78 40.06 -21.74 -11.84
CA ALA A 78 40.61 -21.71 -13.18
C ALA A 78 40.59 -20.26 -13.69
N ASP A 79 41.71 -19.81 -14.26
CA ASP A 79 41.82 -18.55 -14.98
C ASP A 79 42.11 -18.85 -16.44
N THR A 80 41.41 -18.19 -17.35
CA THR A 80 41.53 -18.43 -18.79
C THR A 80 42.37 -17.31 -19.39
N VAL A 81 43.51 -17.67 -19.98
CA VAL A 81 44.34 -16.76 -20.78
C VAL A 81 43.85 -16.83 -22.22
N TYR A 82 43.62 -15.66 -22.81
CA TYR A 82 43.21 -15.53 -24.21
C TYR A 82 44.39 -15.07 -25.07
N ASN A 83 44.47 -15.55 -26.31
CA ASN A 83 45.45 -15.08 -27.28
C ASN A 83 45.04 -13.70 -27.88
N ASP A 84 45.88 -13.14 -28.74
CA ASP A 84 45.62 -11.85 -29.41
C ASP A 84 44.38 -11.86 -30.32
N LEU A 85 43.85 -13.05 -30.64
CA LEU A 85 42.61 -13.28 -31.40
C LEU A 85 41.38 -13.50 -30.50
N ASN A 86 41.53 -13.34 -29.18
CA ASN A 86 40.50 -13.54 -28.17
C ASN A 86 39.95 -14.99 -28.10
N GLU A 87 40.77 -15.96 -28.52
CA GLU A 87 40.51 -17.39 -28.37
C GLU A 87 41.18 -17.92 -27.09
N ILE A 88 40.66 -19.01 -26.55
CA ILE A 88 41.20 -19.63 -25.33
C ILE A 88 42.56 -20.24 -25.66
N ASP A 89 43.64 -19.70 -25.07
CA ASP A 89 45.01 -20.21 -25.24
C ASP A 89 45.34 -21.23 -24.15
N THR A 90 45.23 -20.84 -22.87
CA THR A 90 45.61 -21.67 -21.74
C THR A 90 44.66 -21.50 -20.55
N ILE A 91 44.25 -22.61 -19.92
CA ILE A 91 43.49 -22.58 -18.66
C ILE A 91 44.46 -22.89 -17.50
N MET A 92 44.78 -21.88 -16.70
CA MET A 92 45.62 -22.02 -15.52
C MET A 92 44.78 -22.35 -14.30
N ARG A 93 45.08 -23.45 -13.62
CA ARG A 93 44.43 -23.83 -12.35
C ARG A 93 45.30 -23.39 -11.19
N ALA A 94 44.72 -22.65 -10.24
CA ALA A 94 45.39 -22.23 -9.03
C ALA A 94 44.51 -22.49 -7.81
N THR A 95 45.11 -23.03 -6.74
CA THR A 95 44.45 -23.14 -5.44
C THR A 95 44.40 -21.76 -4.80
N ARG A 96 43.18 -21.23 -4.62
CA ARG A 96 42.93 -19.93 -3.97
C ARG A 96 42.26 -20.17 -2.61
N PRO A 97 42.50 -19.33 -1.60
CA PRO A 97 41.76 -19.42 -0.34
C PRO A 97 40.26 -19.19 -0.58
N ALA A 98 39.44 -20.00 0.08
CA ALA A 98 38.00 -19.83 0.18
C ALA A 98 37.66 -19.45 1.62
N TYR A 99 36.82 -18.44 1.80
CA TYR A 99 36.41 -17.96 3.11
C TYR A 99 34.98 -18.40 3.36
N PHE A 100 34.73 -18.99 4.54
CA PHE A 100 33.42 -19.52 4.92
C PHE A 100 32.93 -18.91 6.24
N PRO A 101 31.61 -18.86 6.46
CA PRO A 101 30.54 -19.17 5.50
C PRO A 101 30.42 -18.12 4.38
N ASN A 102 29.91 -18.53 3.20
CA ASN A 102 29.81 -17.69 2.00
C ASN A 102 28.39 -17.63 1.40
N ASP A 103 27.42 -18.15 2.14
CA ASP A 103 26.02 -18.38 1.77
C ASP A 103 25.06 -17.82 2.83
N ILE A 104 25.44 -16.73 3.50
CA ILE A 104 24.60 -16.08 4.51
C ILE A 104 23.54 -15.23 3.82
N LEU A 105 22.27 -15.52 4.11
CA LEU A 105 21.12 -14.69 3.79
C LEU A 105 20.61 -14.01 5.06
N LEU A 106 20.37 -12.70 4.97
CA LEU A 106 19.76 -11.91 6.04
C LEU A 106 18.49 -11.26 5.52
N SER A 107 17.36 -11.68 6.07
CA SER A 107 16.05 -11.12 5.75
C SER A 107 15.80 -9.87 6.58
N MET A 108 15.93 -8.71 5.96
CA MET A 108 15.73 -7.43 6.64
C MET A 108 14.25 -7.11 6.80
N PHE A 109 13.84 -6.74 8.00
CA PHE A 109 12.48 -6.40 8.38
C PHE A 109 12.44 -5.22 9.35
N ASN A 110 11.26 -4.67 9.55
CA ASN A 110 10.99 -3.67 10.58
C ASN A 110 10.03 -4.30 11.58
N GLU A 111 10.27 -4.19 12.89
CA GLU A 111 9.35 -4.72 13.91
C GLU A 111 7.98 -4.02 13.89
N ASP A 112 7.83 -2.94 13.11
CA ASP A 112 6.65 -2.08 13.03
C ASP A 112 6.19 -1.58 14.42
N ARG A 113 7.12 -1.57 15.38
CA ARG A 113 6.93 -1.02 16.72
C ARG A 113 6.83 0.49 16.64
N LYS A 114 5.59 0.97 16.56
CA LYS A 114 5.28 2.40 16.58
C LYS A 114 4.83 2.81 17.97
N SER A 115 5.44 3.86 18.50
CA SER A 115 4.97 4.49 19.73
C SER A 115 3.57 5.05 19.52
N GLN A 116 2.65 4.72 20.42
CA GLN A 116 1.29 5.22 20.39
C GLN A 116 1.23 6.57 21.08
N TYR A 117 0.82 7.60 20.36
CA TYR A 117 0.55 8.94 20.89
C TYR A 117 -0.39 9.69 19.96
N LEU A 118 -1.00 10.76 20.46
CA LEU A 118 -1.81 11.66 19.63
C LEU A 118 -0.90 12.51 18.75
N ALA A 119 -0.86 12.20 17.45
CA ALA A 119 -0.01 12.89 16.48
C ALA A 119 -0.61 14.21 16.01
N ASN A 120 -1.94 14.28 15.86
CA ASN A 120 -2.63 15.51 15.43
C ASN A 120 -4.06 15.55 15.96
N ASN A 121 -4.55 16.77 16.17
CA ASN A 121 -5.93 17.06 16.49
C ASN A 121 -6.39 18.29 15.69
N LEU A 122 -7.44 18.12 14.89
CA LEU A 122 -7.90 19.16 13.98
C LEU A 122 -9.41 19.33 14.03
N ARG A 123 -9.89 20.58 13.99
CA ARG A 123 -11.28 20.88 13.68
C ARG A 123 -11.41 21.12 12.18
N VAL A 124 -11.82 20.08 11.46
CA VAL A 124 -11.86 20.10 9.98
C VAL A 124 -12.87 21.13 9.49
N ASP A 125 -14.02 21.19 10.15
CA ASP A 125 -15.07 22.19 9.90
C ASP A 125 -15.92 22.41 11.18
N SER A 126 -17.03 23.14 11.07
CA SER A 126 -17.93 23.35 12.20
C SER A 126 -18.55 22.06 12.74
N THR A 127 -18.70 21.03 11.90
CA THR A 127 -19.44 19.80 12.16
C THR A 127 -18.58 18.62 12.60
N ARG A 128 -17.26 18.63 12.35
CA ARG A 128 -16.39 17.49 12.70
C ARG A 128 -15.02 17.89 13.25
N ILE A 129 -14.55 17.07 14.18
CA ILE A 129 -13.18 17.06 14.68
C ILE A 129 -12.50 15.74 14.30
N SER A 130 -11.20 15.79 14.06
CA SER A 130 -10.37 14.64 13.69
C SER A 130 -9.25 14.49 14.70
N LEU A 131 -9.03 13.26 15.15
CA LEU A 131 -7.87 12.83 15.92
C LEU A 131 -7.07 11.84 15.07
N THR A 132 -5.76 12.04 14.98
CA THR A 132 -4.86 11.08 14.33
C THR A 132 -3.80 10.63 15.32
N PHE A 133 -3.68 9.32 15.50
CA PHE A 133 -2.67 8.67 16.32
C PHE A 133 -1.51 8.18 15.46
N ALA A 134 -0.34 8.04 16.07
CA ALA A 134 0.88 7.60 15.38
C ALA A 134 0.93 6.09 15.12
N ALA A 135 0.22 5.28 15.93
CA ALA A 135 0.14 3.84 15.77
C ALA A 135 -1.32 3.35 15.72
N ALA A 136 -1.49 2.11 15.26
CA ALA A 136 -2.77 1.43 15.34
C ALA A 136 -3.13 1.14 16.81
N SER A 137 -4.42 1.11 17.10
CA SER A 137 -4.91 0.81 18.46
C SER A 137 -6.16 -0.05 18.40
N ASP A 138 -6.25 -1.01 19.31
CA ASP A 138 -7.46 -1.82 19.46
C ASP A 138 -8.50 -1.15 20.37
N THR A 139 -8.12 -0.06 21.04
CA THR A 139 -8.97 0.68 21.97
C THR A 139 -9.31 2.07 21.42
N LEU A 140 -10.55 2.50 21.65
CA LEU A 140 -11.04 3.82 21.28
C LEU A 140 -10.86 4.80 22.44
N PRO A 141 -10.53 6.08 22.17
CA PRO A 141 -10.40 7.08 23.20
C PRO A 141 -11.78 7.54 23.69
N SER A 142 -11.87 7.95 24.95
CA SER A 142 -13.07 8.54 25.54
C SER A 142 -13.01 10.07 25.49
N LEU A 143 -14.06 10.72 25.00
CA LEU A 143 -14.12 12.18 24.83
C LEU A 143 -15.22 12.77 25.70
N SER A 144 -14.90 13.81 26.46
CA SER A 144 -15.87 14.63 27.19
C SER A 144 -15.65 16.13 26.95
N ILE A 145 -16.74 16.90 26.92
CA ILE A 145 -16.64 18.36 26.77
C ILE A 145 -16.26 18.97 28.12
N VAL A 146 -15.18 19.75 28.14
CA VAL A 146 -14.70 20.37 29.38
C VAL A 146 -15.68 21.43 29.87
N GLY A 147 -16.04 21.36 31.15
CA GLY A 147 -16.87 22.38 31.82
C GLY A 147 -18.34 22.36 31.44
N ARG A 148 -18.84 21.26 30.83
CA ARG A 148 -20.25 21.10 30.45
C ARG A 148 -20.78 19.74 30.90
N ASN A 149 -21.81 19.78 31.74
CA ASN A 149 -22.51 18.59 32.24
C ASN A 149 -23.86 18.37 31.52
N ASP A 150 -24.27 19.30 30.68
CA ASP A 150 -25.51 19.27 29.88
C ASP A 150 -25.36 18.45 28.59
N VAL A 151 -24.13 18.08 28.24
CA VAL A 151 -23.81 17.34 27.02
C VAL A 151 -23.82 15.83 27.34
N PRO A 152 -24.59 15.00 26.59
CA PRO A 152 -24.55 13.55 26.76
C PRO A 152 -23.15 12.98 26.49
N ASP A 153 -22.82 11.85 27.12
CA ASP A 153 -21.53 11.17 26.91
C ASP A 153 -21.27 10.86 25.42
N GLN A 154 -22.32 10.52 24.66
CA GLN A 154 -22.24 10.26 23.22
C GLN A 154 -22.83 11.41 22.39
N TRP A 155 -22.16 12.56 22.43
CA TRP A 155 -22.51 13.77 21.69
C TRP A 155 -22.05 13.77 20.22
N TYR A 156 -21.50 12.65 19.74
CA TYR A 156 -20.92 12.53 18.41
C TYR A 156 -21.32 11.24 17.69
N THR A 157 -21.13 11.22 16.37
CA THR A 157 -21.11 10.01 15.54
C THR A 157 -19.67 9.75 15.11
N LEU A 158 -19.16 8.54 15.35
CA LEU A 158 -17.77 8.16 15.03
C LEU A 158 -17.66 7.57 13.62
N GLU A 159 -16.62 7.98 12.90
CA GLU A 159 -16.10 7.38 11.68
C GLU A 159 -14.60 7.11 11.91
N ARG A 160 -14.11 5.91 11.58
CA ARG A 160 -12.76 5.48 11.95
C ARG A 160 -12.08 4.65 10.87
N SER A 161 -10.76 4.72 10.80
CA SER A 161 -9.95 3.82 9.97
C SER A 161 -9.98 2.38 10.49
N GLN A 162 -9.62 1.41 9.65
CA GLN A 162 -9.55 -0.02 10.04
C GLN A 162 -8.58 -0.27 11.20
N THR A 163 -7.53 0.52 11.31
CA THR A 163 -6.48 0.47 12.34
C THR A 163 -6.79 1.33 13.57
N ASN A 164 -7.92 2.04 13.58
CA ASN A 164 -8.31 3.05 14.57
C ASN A 164 -7.25 4.15 14.81
N ASP A 165 -6.34 4.37 13.87
CA ASP A 165 -5.35 5.46 13.96
C ASP A 165 -5.98 6.83 13.64
N THR A 166 -7.01 6.86 12.81
CA THR A 166 -7.63 8.08 12.31
C THR A 166 -9.11 8.05 12.68
N LEU A 167 -9.50 8.92 13.60
CA LEU A 167 -10.83 8.99 14.17
C LEU A 167 -11.46 10.34 13.86
N THR A 168 -12.58 10.32 13.14
CA THR A 168 -13.38 11.50 12.82
C THR A 168 -14.67 11.47 13.64
N TYR A 169 -14.88 12.51 14.43
CA TYR A 169 -16.03 12.68 15.29
C TYR A 169 -16.95 13.74 14.70
N TRP A 170 -18.12 13.31 14.26
CA TRP A 170 -19.19 14.18 13.76
C TRP A 170 -20.04 14.68 14.93
N ILE A 171 -19.99 15.97 15.20
CA ILE A 171 -20.66 16.63 16.32
C ILE A 171 -22.16 16.66 16.05
N ARG A 172 -23.00 16.16 16.97
CA ARG A 172 -24.47 16.15 16.79
C ARG A 172 -25.17 17.39 17.39
N PRO A 173 -24.88 17.83 18.63
CA PRO A 173 -25.63 18.93 19.24
C PRO A 173 -25.44 20.25 18.48
N PRO A 174 -26.52 20.93 18.05
CA PRO A 174 -26.42 22.17 17.26
C PRO A 174 -25.61 23.27 17.95
N HIS A 175 -25.74 23.39 19.27
CA HIS A 175 -25.02 24.38 20.07
C HIS A 175 -23.49 24.15 20.11
N LEU A 176 -23.02 22.92 19.88
CA LEU A 176 -21.58 22.61 19.74
C LEU A 176 -21.10 22.88 18.32
N VAL A 177 -21.92 22.57 17.31
CA VAL A 177 -21.63 22.89 15.90
C VAL A 177 -21.53 24.40 15.68
N SER A 178 -22.36 25.19 16.37
CA SER A 178 -22.31 26.65 16.30
C SER A 178 -21.15 27.28 17.06
N ALA A 179 -20.57 26.59 18.04
CA ALA A 179 -19.48 27.12 18.85
C ALA A 179 -18.18 27.21 18.06
N ASP A 180 -17.47 28.34 18.13
CA ASP A 180 -16.19 28.52 17.42
C ASP A 180 -15.05 27.75 18.08
N THR A 181 -15.07 27.62 19.41
CA THR A 181 -14.05 26.90 20.19
C THR A 181 -14.70 25.78 20.99
N LEU A 182 -14.11 24.59 20.96
CA LEU A 182 -14.47 23.44 21.79
C LEU A 182 -13.24 23.01 22.58
N MET A 183 -13.41 22.77 23.87
CA MET A 183 -12.38 22.15 24.72
C MET A 183 -12.86 20.74 25.07
N VAL A 184 -12.07 19.74 24.69
CA VAL A 184 -12.44 18.33 24.82
C VAL A 184 -11.37 17.63 25.63
N ALA A 185 -11.74 17.06 26.77
CA ALA A 185 -10.88 16.14 27.50
C ALA A 185 -10.93 14.78 26.80
N THR A 186 -9.77 14.30 26.37
CA THR A 186 -9.61 13.06 25.60
C THR A 186 -8.72 12.11 26.38
N THR A 187 -9.26 10.96 26.79
CA THR A 187 -8.50 9.90 27.45
C THR A 187 -8.18 8.81 26.43
N TYR A 188 -6.90 8.50 26.27
CA TYR A 188 -6.42 7.57 25.26
C TYR A 188 -5.15 6.84 25.74
N LEU A 189 -4.83 5.71 25.12
CA LEU A 189 -3.58 5.00 25.39
C LEU A 189 -2.40 5.73 24.76
N ARG A 190 -1.33 5.94 25.53
CA ARG A 190 -0.06 6.47 25.07
C ARG A 190 1.11 5.62 25.56
N THR A 191 2.16 5.56 24.77
CA THR A 191 3.40 4.86 25.11
C THR A 191 4.21 5.71 26.09
N ASP A 192 4.56 5.14 27.24
CA ASP A 192 5.44 5.75 28.23
C ASP A 192 6.92 5.56 27.84
N THR A 193 7.82 6.23 28.55
CA THR A 193 9.29 6.14 28.44
C THR A 193 9.84 4.71 28.50
N ALA A 194 9.17 3.81 29.22
CA ALA A 194 9.49 2.38 29.27
C ALA A 194 8.89 1.56 28.11
N SER A 195 8.37 2.22 27.06
CA SER A 195 7.70 1.60 25.90
C SER A 195 6.41 0.81 26.22
N ASN A 196 5.82 1.04 27.39
CA ASN A 196 4.56 0.42 27.81
C ASN A 196 3.35 1.31 27.50
N LEU A 197 2.21 0.71 27.16
CA LEU A 197 0.95 1.44 26.96
C LEU A 197 0.31 1.80 28.31
N SER A 198 -0.02 3.08 28.47
CA SER A 198 -0.67 3.60 29.67
C SER A 198 -1.79 4.59 29.30
N TRP A 199 -2.81 4.71 30.14
CA TRP A 199 -3.88 5.70 29.94
C TRP A 199 -3.38 7.10 30.26
N GLY A 200 -3.57 8.04 29.34
CA GLY A 200 -3.35 9.46 29.54
C GLY A 200 -4.59 10.25 29.18
N THR A 201 -4.82 11.37 29.88
CA THR A 201 -5.91 12.31 29.58
C THR A 201 -5.32 13.66 29.22
N ASP A 202 -5.61 14.14 28.01
CA ASP A 202 -5.21 15.46 27.53
C ASP A 202 -6.43 16.35 27.30
N THR A 203 -6.26 17.65 27.54
CA THR A 203 -7.29 18.66 27.22
C THR A 203 -6.98 19.30 25.88
N LEU A 204 -7.78 18.99 24.86
CA LEU A 204 -7.59 19.41 23.48
C LEU A 204 -8.47 20.62 23.14
N LYS A 205 -7.89 21.64 22.51
CA LYS A 205 -8.60 22.84 22.05
C LYS A 205 -8.82 22.77 20.54
N PHE A 206 -10.09 22.81 20.13
CA PHE A 206 -10.52 22.78 18.74
C PHE A 206 -11.14 24.12 18.34
N THR A 207 -10.50 24.84 17.42
CA THR A 207 -10.98 26.15 16.95
C THR A 207 -11.40 26.10 15.50
N PHE A 208 -12.53 26.72 15.16
CA PHE A 208 -12.99 26.90 13.79
C PHE A 208 -13.32 28.37 13.54
N GLN A 209 -12.66 28.98 12.56
CA GLN A 209 -12.92 30.37 12.17
C GLN A 209 -13.87 30.39 10.96
N ARG A 210 -15.09 30.89 11.17
CA ARG A 210 -16.06 31.08 10.09
C ARG A 210 -15.60 32.24 9.20
N GLN A 211 -15.56 32.01 7.89
CA GLN A 211 -15.33 33.09 6.94
C GLN A 211 -16.46 34.12 7.05
N LYS A 212 -16.11 35.38 7.26
CA LYS A 212 -17.09 36.48 7.28
C LYS A 212 -17.77 36.57 5.91
N ALA A 213 -19.10 36.54 5.88
CA ALA A 213 -19.85 36.71 4.65
C ALA A 213 -19.43 38.02 3.95
N LYS A 214 -19.03 37.94 2.67
CA LYS A 214 -18.76 39.13 1.86
C LYS A 214 -20.06 39.95 1.81
N LYS A 215 -20.03 41.19 2.31
CA LYS A 215 -21.16 42.14 2.23
C LYS A 215 -21.60 42.26 0.76
N LYS A 216 -22.73 41.64 0.40
CA LYS A 216 -23.37 41.91 -0.90
C LYS A 216 -23.81 43.38 -0.94
N LYS A 217 -23.55 44.06 -2.05
CA LYS A 217 -24.03 45.43 -2.30
C LYS A 217 -25.56 45.42 -2.18
N LYS A 218 -26.12 46.34 -1.39
CA LYS A 218 -27.55 46.63 -1.28
C LYS A 218 -28.08 47.05 -2.65
N ASN A 219 -28.67 46.12 -3.38
CA ASN A 219 -29.77 46.36 -4.31
C ASN A 219 -30.45 45.02 -4.56
N GLU A 220 -31.78 45.04 -4.57
CA GLU A 220 -32.72 43.92 -4.72
C GLU A 220 -33.14 43.26 -3.39
N GLU A 221 -34.18 43.85 -2.80
CA GLU A 221 -35.17 43.16 -1.95
C GLU A 221 -35.89 42.12 -2.82
N THR A 222 -35.32 40.91 -2.89
CA THR A 222 -36.08 39.71 -3.24
C THR A 222 -36.23 38.90 -1.96
N ASP A 223 -37.46 38.57 -1.59
CA ASP A 223 -37.79 37.67 -0.47
C ASP A 223 -36.87 36.44 -0.50
N TYR A 224 -35.94 36.39 0.46
CA TYR A 224 -34.99 35.30 0.59
C TYR A 224 -35.70 34.11 1.22
N LEU A 225 -36.38 33.30 0.40
CA LEU A 225 -36.72 31.94 0.82
C LEU A 225 -35.41 31.25 1.21
N GLU A 226 -35.33 30.73 2.44
CA GLU A 226 -34.16 29.98 2.90
C GLU A 226 -33.87 28.87 1.90
N GLN A 227 -32.69 28.91 1.28
CA GLN A 227 -32.29 27.89 0.32
C GLN A 227 -32.18 26.56 1.07
N ILE A 228 -33.13 25.65 0.80
CA ILE A 228 -33.17 24.32 1.40
C ILE A 228 -31.83 23.63 1.11
N ARG A 229 -31.14 23.25 2.18
CA ARG A 229 -29.90 22.49 2.09
C ARG A 229 -30.25 21.02 1.95
N PHE A 230 -29.48 20.32 1.12
CA PHE A 230 -29.66 18.89 0.89
C PHE A 230 -28.35 18.18 1.19
N MET A 231 -28.46 16.92 1.58
CA MET A 231 -27.35 16.00 1.70
C MET A 231 -26.80 15.70 0.31
N GLU A 232 -25.48 15.79 0.14
CA GLU A 232 -24.83 15.37 -1.10
C GLU A 232 -24.78 13.85 -1.20
N LEU A 233 -25.04 13.34 -2.41
CA LEU A 233 -25.04 11.92 -2.75
C LEU A 233 -24.30 11.74 -4.08
N HIS A 234 -23.21 10.98 -4.06
CA HIS A 234 -22.34 10.75 -5.21
C HIS A 234 -22.17 9.25 -5.44
N PRO A 235 -22.48 8.71 -6.63
CA PRO A 235 -22.13 7.34 -6.97
C PRO A 235 -20.60 7.22 -7.12
N LEU A 236 -20.01 6.16 -6.56
CA LEU A 236 -18.57 5.89 -6.72
C LEU A 236 -18.25 5.24 -8.08
N ALA A 237 -19.25 4.64 -8.74
CA ALA A 237 -19.11 4.08 -10.07
C ALA A 237 -19.15 5.20 -11.12
N ASN A 238 -18.01 5.46 -11.77
CA ASN A 238 -17.90 6.45 -12.85
C ASN A 238 -18.27 5.82 -14.20
N GLY A 239 -19.56 5.60 -14.43
CA GLY A 239 -20.11 5.12 -15.70
C GLY A 239 -19.84 3.65 -16.05
N THR A 240 -18.90 2.98 -15.37
CA THR A 240 -18.63 1.55 -15.49
C THR A 240 -18.68 0.89 -14.11
N GLN A 241 -19.38 -0.25 -14.02
CA GLN A 241 -19.53 -1.06 -12.81
C GLN A 241 -18.90 -2.43 -13.02
N GLU A 242 -18.16 -2.92 -12.01
CA GLU A 242 -17.58 -4.26 -12.02
C GLU A 242 -18.65 -5.32 -11.69
N VAL A 243 -18.62 -6.46 -12.40
CA VAL A 243 -19.62 -7.54 -12.26
C VAL A 243 -19.67 -8.11 -10.84
N TYR A 244 -18.53 -8.21 -10.18
CA TYR A 244 -18.41 -8.82 -8.85
C TYR A 244 -18.34 -7.80 -7.71
N ALA A 245 -18.35 -6.50 -8.02
CA ALA A 245 -18.35 -5.46 -7.00
C ALA A 245 -19.77 -4.97 -6.71
N PRO A 246 -20.08 -4.62 -5.45
CA PRO A 246 -21.32 -3.91 -5.15
C PRO A 246 -21.27 -2.48 -5.70
N LEU A 247 -22.43 -1.88 -5.92
CA LEU A 247 -22.51 -0.46 -6.23
C LEU A 247 -22.44 0.34 -4.91
N LEU A 248 -21.53 1.31 -4.85
CA LEU A 248 -21.35 2.16 -3.68
C LEU A 248 -21.84 3.58 -3.96
N LEU A 249 -22.64 4.11 -3.05
CA LEU A 249 -23.08 5.51 -3.03
C LEU A 249 -22.45 6.18 -1.81
N GLN A 250 -21.74 7.27 -2.03
CA GLN A 250 -21.09 8.04 -0.97
C GLN A 250 -21.86 9.32 -0.67
N THR A 251 -22.03 9.61 0.60
CA THR A 251 -22.66 10.84 1.08
C THR A 251 -21.67 11.83 1.68
N GLY A 252 -22.03 13.11 1.67
CA GLY A 252 -21.23 14.17 2.28
C GLY A 252 -21.19 14.14 3.81
N THR A 253 -22.24 13.59 4.44
CA THR A 253 -22.42 13.50 5.90
C THR A 253 -22.86 12.08 6.30
N PRO A 254 -22.69 11.67 7.57
CA PRO A 254 -23.11 10.33 8.01
C PRO A 254 -24.61 10.09 7.86
N ILE A 255 -24.96 8.89 7.41
CA ILE A 255 -26.32 8.45 7.15
C ILE A 255 -26.97 8.02 8.48
N GLU A 256 -28.11 8.61 8.82
CA GLU A 256 -28.91 8.23 10.00
C GLU A 256 -30.01 7.24 9.62
N ARG A 257 -30.72 7.50 8.52
CA ARG A 257 -31.83 6.68 8.03
C ARG A 257 -31.84 6.63 6.52
N TYR A 258 -32.33 5.54 5.96
CA TYR A 258 -32.58 5.38 4.53
C TYR A 258 -33.81 4.50 4.29
N SER A 259 -34.56 4.78 3.23
CA SER A 259 -35.68 3.95 2.78
C SER A 259 -35.22 3.04 1.65
N ARG A 260 -35.49 1.74 1.76
CA ARG A 260 -35.13 0.76 0.70
C ARG A 260 -35.99 0.91 -0.55
N GLU A 261 -37.23 1.36 -0.38
CA GLU A 261 -38.22 1.51 -1.45
C GLU A 261 -37.94 2.71 -2.35
N ALA A 262 -37.10 3.64 -1.89
CA ALA A 262 -36.72 4.84 -2.63
C ALA A 262 -35.60 4.60 -3.66
N PHE A 263 -35.10 3.35 -3.77
CA PHE A 263 -34.08 2.96 -4.73
C PHE A 263 -34.68 2.11 -5.83
N HIS A 264 -34.72 2.66 -7.03
CA HIS A 264 -35.27 2.00 -8.21
C HIS A 264 -34.14 1.68 -9.18
N LEU A 265 -33.99 0.40 -9.52
CA LEU A 265 -33.00 -0.04 -10.47
C LEU A 265 -33.68 -0.55 -11.74
N GLN A 266 -33.22 -0.03 -12.88
CA GLN A 266 -33.64 -0.48 -14.19
C GLN A 266 -32.44 -1.02 -14.95
N ARG A 267 -32.66 -2.04 -15.76
CA ARG A 267 -31.65 -2.72 -16.56
C ARG A 267 -32.09 -2.76 -18.01
N LYS A 268 -31.15 -2.53 -18.91
CA LYS A 268 -31.28 -2.66 -20.35
C LYS A 268 -30.26 -3.66 -20.86
N LEU A 269 -30.75 -4.73 -21.47
CA LEU A 269 -29.91 -5.76 -22.09
C LEU A 269 -29.22 -5.21 -23.34
N GLN A 270 -28.05 -5.79 -23.68
CA GLN A 270 -27.15 -5.27 -24.72
C GLN A 270 -27.79 -5.22 -26.13
N ASN A 271 -28.78 -6.09 -26.39
CA ASN A 271 -29.52 -6.16 -27.66
C ASN A 271 -30.96 -5.68 -27.57
N ASP A 272 -31.33 -5.02 -26.46
CA ASP A 272 -32.68 -4.54 -26.23
C ASP A 272 -32.75 -3.02 -26.29
N THR A 273 -33.93 -2.49 -26.58
CA THR A 273 -34.25 -1.07 -26.46
C THR A 273 -35.03 -0.75 -25.20
N ILE A 274 -35.62 -1.76 -24.55
CA ILE A 274 -36.53 -1.63 -23.41
C ILE A 274 -35.75 -1.77 -22.09
N PHE A 275 -36.17 -1.01 -21.09
CA PHE A 275 -35.69 -1.10 -19.71
C PHE A 275 -36.61 -2.02 -18.90
N TYR A 276 -36.02 -3.01 -18.24
CA TYR A 276 -36.68 -3.91 -17.30
C TYR A 276 -36.35 -3.51 -15.86
N PRO A 277 -37.27 -3.66 -14.90
CA PRO A 277 -36.94 -3.50 -13.50
C PRO A 277 -35.92 -4.56 -13.07
N ALA A 278 -34.92 -4.17 -12.29
CA ALA A 278 -33.92 -5.05 -11.72
C ALA A 278 -33.99 -5.04 -10.19
N GLU A 279 -33.75 -6.20 -9.57
CA GLU A 279 -33.86 -6.35 -8.14
C GLU A 279 -32.57 -5.95 -7.41
N ILE A 280 -32.72 -5.14 -6.36
CA ILE A 280 -31.62 -4.84 -5.42
C ILE A 280 -31.73 -5.81 -4.25
N LYS A 281 -30.85 -6.80 -4.21
CA LYS A 281 -30.86 -7.87 -3.18
C LYS A 281 -30.71 -7.33 -1.77
N SER A 282 -29.83 -6.36 -1.57
CA SER A 282 -29.62 -5.75 -0.27
C SER A 282 -29.09 -4.34 -0.37
N ILE A 283 -29.59 -3.49 0.54
CA ILE A 283 -29.07 -2.15 0.78
C ILE A 283 -28.63 -2.09 2.24
N ALA A 284 -27.36 -1.79 2.46
CA ALA A 284 -26.78 -1.72 3.79
C ALA A 284 -25.64 -0.69 3.81
N LEU A 285 -25.31 -0.18 4.99
CA LEU A 285 -24.06 0.56 5.17
C LEU A 285 -22.89 -0.40 4.94
N ARG A 286 -21.85 0.06 4.24
CA ARG A 286 -20.67 -0.76 3.94
C ARG A 286 -20.01 -1.31 5.21
N ASP A 287 -19.92 -0.47 6.24
CA ASP A 287 -19.53 -0.86 7.59
C ASP A 287 -20.12 0.13 8.60
N SER A 288 -21.03 -0.34 9.46
CA SER A 288 -21.73 0.52 10.42
C SER A 288 -20.82 1.16 11.48
N THR A 289 -19.58 0.67 11.62
CA THR A 289 -18.60 1.13 12.62
C THR A 289 -17.40 1.85 12.00
N LEU A 290 -17.01 1.52 10.77
CA LEU A 290 -15.87 2.14 10.08
C LEU A 290 -16.31 3.29 9.17
N ASN A 291 -17.40 3.12 8.42
CA ASN A 291 -17.81 4.06 7.38
C ASN A 291 -19.33 4.25 7.35
N ARG A 292 -19.76 5.40 7.86
CA ARG A 292 -21.18 5.78 7.95
C ARG A 292 -21.67 6.64 6.79
N ARG A 293 -20.86 6.82 5.75
CA ARG A 293 -21.16 7.65 4.59
C ARG A 293 -21.30 6.85 3.29
N ASP A 294 -20.82 5.62 3.27
CA ASP A 294 -20.93 4.76 2.10
C ASP A 294 -22.08 3.77 2.26
N LEU A 295 -23.10 3.91 1.42
CA LEU A 295 -24.19 2.97 1.26
C LEU A 295 -23.83 1.96 0.16
N MET A 296 -24.01 0.68 0.46
CA MET A 296 -23.70 -0.43 -0.42
C MET A 296 -24.99 -1.08 -0.94
N LEU A 297 -25.12 -1.13 -2.26
CA LEU A 297 -26.19 -1.81 -2.97
C LEU A 297 -25.62 -3.09 -3.59
N LYS A 298 -26.12 -4.24 -3.12
CA LYS A 298 -25.78 -5.54 -3.67
C LYS A 298 -26.81 -5.93 -4.73
N VAL A 299 -26.33 -6.15 -5.93
CA VAL A 299 -27.12 -6.51 -7.12
C VAL A 299 -26.38 -7.64 -7.81
N ASP A 300 -27.11 -8.60 -8.37
CA ASP A 300 -26.53 -9.55 -9.32
C ASP A 300 -26.48 -8.88 -10.69
N TRP A 301 -25.32 -8.35 -11.03
CA TRP A 301 -25.11 -7.67 -12.29
C TRP A 301 -25.13 -8.66 -13.46
N GLU A 302 -25.87 -8.33 -14.51
CA GLU A 302 -25.73 -9.03 -15.79
C GLU A 302 -24.56 -8.44 -16.57
N PRO A 303 -23.53 -9.24 -16.90
CA PRO A 303 -22.36 -8.75 -17.61
C PRO A 303 -22.73 -8.11 -18.96
N GLY A 304 -22.19 -6.91 -19.21
CA GLY A 304 -22.43 -6.16 -20.45
C GLY A 304 -23.78 -5.44 -20.54
N ALA A 305 -24.68 -5.59 -19.57
CA ALA A 305 -25.94 -4.84 -19.55
C ALA A 305 -25.72 -3.39 -19.08
N ALA A 306 -26.58 -2.49 -19.55
CA ALA A 306 -26.65 -1.12 -19.07
C ALA A 306 -27.67 -1.03 -17.92
N TYR A 307 -27.39 -0.20 -16.93
CA TYR A 307 -28.25 0.00 -15.78
C TYR A 307 -28.48 1.49 -15.53
N THR A 308 -29.66 1.79 -15.02
CA THR A 308 -30.07 3.11 -14.57
C THR A 308 -30.53 2.99 -13.13
N LEU A 309 -29.80 3.60 -12.20
CA LEU A 309 -30.24 3.76 -10.82
C LEU A 309 -30.96 5.10 -10.69
N ALA A 310 -32.21 5.07 -10.25
CA ALA A 310 -32.96 6.24 -9.82
C ALA A 310 -33.16 6.18 -8.30
N VAL A 311 -32.77 7.25 -7.61
CA VAL A 311 -32.95 7.44 -6.18
C VAL A 311 -33.92 8.59 -5.98
N ASP A 312 -34.99 8.33 -5.24
CA ASP A 312 -36.04 9.33 -5.00
C ASP A 312 -35.54 10.48 -4.10
N SER A 313 -36.29 11.60 -4.12
CA SER A 313 -36.12 12.61 -3.08
C SER A 313 -36.43 12.01 -1.71
N LEU A 314 -35.73 12.47 -0.66
CA LEU A 314 -35.93 11.99 0.71
C LEU A 314 -35.58 10.49 0.92
N ALA A 315 -34.88 9.86 -0.03
CA ALA A 315 -34.44 8.47 0.11
C ALA A 315 -33.57 8.25 1.35
N MET A 316 -32.76 9.25 1.72
CA MET A 316 -31.83 9.17 2.85
C MET A 316 -31.85 10.47 3.67
N THR A 317 -31.68 10.31 4.98
CA THR A 317 -31.59 11.39 5.96
C THR A 317 -30.26 11.29 6.72
N ASP A 318 -29.56 12.42 6.85
CA ASP A 318 -28.31 12.48 7.60
C ASP A 318 -28.51 12.73 9.11
N ILE A 319 -27.40 12.72 9.87
CA ILE A 319 -27.40 12.99 11.32
C ILE A 319 -27.84 14.41 11.70
N TYR A 320 -27.98 15.33 10.74
CA TYR A 320 -28.41 16.72 10.91
C TYR A 320 -29.85 16.95 10.41
N GLY A 321 -30.52 15.92 9.90
CA GLY A 321 -31.88 16.01 9.35
C GLY A 321 -31.94 16.48 7.90
N LEU A 322 -30.80 16.63 7.21
CA LEU A 322 -30.77 16.94 5.78
C LEU A 322 -31.15 15.70 4.98
N GLN A 323 -31.87 15.94 3.88
CA GLN A 323 -32.41 14.90 3.02
C GLN A 323 -31.70 14.90 1.65
N THR A 324 -31.73 13.78 0.94
CA THR A 324 -31.17 13.69 -0.40
C THR A 324 -32.06 14.32 -1.48
N LYS A 325 -31.40 14.83 -2.53
CA LYS A 325 -32.06 15.19 -3.81
C LYS A 325 -32.30 13.93 -4.66
N PRO A 326 -33.25 13.97 -5.60
CA PRO A 326 -33.39 12.90 -6.57
C PRO A 326 -32.10 12.77 -7.38
N LEU A 327 -31.65 11.54 -7.60
CA LEU A 327 -30.43 11.22 -8.33
C LEU A 327 -30.76 10.18 -9.40
N LYS A 328 -30.26 10.40 -10.62
CA LYS A 328 -30.32 9.41 -11.70
C LYS A 328 -28.90 9.16 -12.20
N VAL A 329 -28.49 7.89 -12.22
CA VAL A 329 -27.15 7.47 -12.61
C VAL A 329 -27.26 6.35 -13.63
N ASP A 330 -26.67 6.58 -14.80
CA ASP A 330 -26.55 5.58 -15.85
C ASP A 330 -25.13 5.01 -15.85
N PHE A 331 -25.01 3.69 -15.90
CA PHE A 331 -23.72 2.99 -15.92
C PHE A 331 -23.81 1.66 -16.67
N ASN A 332 -22.69 1.22 -17.22
CA ASN A 332 -22.58 -0.07 -17.89
C ASN A 332 -21.84 -1.07 -17.00
N VAL A 333 -22.34 -2.30 -16.95
CA VAL A 333 -21.63 -3.39 -16.30
C VAL A 333 -20.62 -3.95 -17.28
N ARG A 334 -19.38 -4.18 -16.84
CA ARG A 334 -18.34 -4.80 -17.68
C ARG A 334 -18.78 -6.16 -18.22
N LYS A 335 -18.28 -6.53 -19.40
CA LYS A 335 -18.51 -7.87 -19.96
C LYS A 335 -17.61 -8.89 -19.26
N MET A 336 -18.07 -10.14 -19.21
CA MET A 336 -17.25 -11.22 -18.65
C MET A 336 -15.95 -11.42 -19.44
N GLU A 337 -16.02 -11.23 -20.76
CA GLU A 337 -14.89 -11.29 -21.70
C GLU A 337 -13.84 -10.18 -21.47
N GLU A 338 -14.14 -9.15 -20.68
CA GLU A 338 -13.14 -8.14 -20.31
C GLU A 338 -12.21 -8.62 -19.21
N TYR A 339 -12.61 -9.63 -18.44
CA TYR A 339 -11.78 -10.18 -17.37
C TYR A 339 -10.87 -11.29 -17.88
N GLY A 340 -9.78 -11.53 -17.15
CA GLY A 340 -8.95 -12.72 -17.28
C GLY A 340 -8.71 -13.38 -15.93
N ASN A 341 -8.12 -14.56 -15.97
CA ASN A 341 -7.79 -15.34 -14.78
C ASN A 341 -6.30 -15.70 -14.79
N ILE A 342 -5.71 -15.72 -13.60
CA ILE A 342 -4.33 -16.18 -13.39
C ILE A 342 -4.36 -17.32 -12.40
N VAL A 343 -3.72 -18.42 -12.76
CA VAL A 343 -3.57 -19.60 -11.93
C VAL A 343 -2.08 -19.89 -11.76
N PHE A 344 -1.65 -20.03 -10.51
CA PHE A 344 -0.31 -20.52 -10.19
C PHE A 344 -0.35 -21.95 -9.67
N ASN A 345 0.45 -22.82 -10.29
CA ASN A 345 0.75 -24.15 -9.79
C ASN A 345 2.09 -24.11 -9.04
N ILE A 346 2.06 -24.37 -7.73
CA ILE A 346 3.16 -24.16 -6.79
C ILE A 346 3.45 -25.47 -6.03
N PRO A 347 4.08 -26.46 -6.68
CA PRO A 347 4.24 -27.81 -6.12
C PRO A 347 5.18 -27.87 -4.90
N ALA A 348 6.10 -26.91 -4.78
CA ALA A 348 7.10 -26.87 -3.72
C ALA A 348 6.54 -26.43 -2.36
N VAL A 349 5.44 -25.67 -2.33
CA VAL A 349 4.85 -25.16 -1.09
C VAL A 349 4.09 -26.26 -0.36
N ARG A 350 4.45 -26.51 0.90
CA ARG A 350 3.81 -27.49 1.78
C ARG A 350 2.99 -26.84 2.89
N ASP A 351 3.43 -25.70 3.38
CA ASP A 351 2.78 -24.93 4.42
C ASP A 351 1.64 -24.08 3.87
N SER A 352 0.86 -23.46 4.77
CA SER A 352 -0.07 -22.42 4.38
C SER A 352 0.70 -21.25 3.76
N ALA A 353 0.25 -20.78 2.61
CA ALA A 353 0.89 -19.70 1.88
C ALA A 353 -0.14 -18.87 1.15
N ILE A 354 0.23 -17.62 0.87
CA ILE A 354 -0.63 -16.68 0.17
C ILE A 354 0.13 -16.10 -1.00
N VAL A 355 -0.52 -16.16 -2.17
CA VAL A 355 -0.07 -15.45 -3.36
C VAL A 355 -0.71 -14.08 -3.37
N GLU A 356 0.13 -13.05 -3.53
CA GLU A 356 -0.30 -11.69 -3.75
C GLU A 356 0.08 -11.25 -5.16
N LEU A 357 -0.92 -10.78 -5.90
CA LEU A 357 -0.73 -10.16 -7.20
C LEU A 357 -0.44 -8.68 -7.00
N LEU A 358 0.62 -8.20 -7.63
CA LEU A 358 1.13 -6.84 -7.52
C LEU A 358 1.00 -6.12 -8.86
N ASP A 359 0.77 -4.81 -8.83
CA ASP A 359 0.94 -3.95 -10.00
C ASP A 359 2.40 -3.50 -10.19
N GLY A 360 2.66 -2.67 -11.21
CA GLY A 360 3.99 -2.12 -11.49
C GLY A 360 4.54 -1.20 -10.40
N THR A 361 3.74 -0.81 -9.40
CA THR A 361 4.12 0.01 -8.25
C THR A 361 4.28 -0.80 -6.96
N GLU A 362 4.24 -2.14 -7.03
CA GLU A 362 4.29 -3.06 -5.87
C GLU A 362 3.02 -2.99 -5.00
N LYS A 363 1.93 -2.39 -5.48
CA LYS A 363 0.66 -2.35 -4.77
C LYS A 363 -0.10 -3.66 -4.98
N ILE A 364 -0.65 -4.19 -3.90
CA ILE A 364 -1.41 -5.44 -3.93
C ILE A 364 -2.76 -5.19 -4.62
N VAL A 365 -2.99 -5.95 -5.70
CA VAL A 365 -4.21 -5.94 -6.51
C VAL A 365 -5.20 -6.97 -5.98
N LEU A 366 -4.72 -8.20 -5.74
CA LEU A 366 -5.53 -9.31 -5.25
C LEU A 366 -4.65 -10.27 -4.45
N ARG A 367 -5.26 -11.03 -3.54
CA ARG A 367 -4.60 -12.09 -2.77
C ARG A 367 -5.40 -13.37 -2.88
N ALA A 368 -4.72 -14.50 -2.96
CA ALA A 368 -5.34 -15.82 -2.98
C ALA A 368 -4.53 -16.79 -2.11
N PRO A 369 -5.18 -17.60 -1.25
CA PRO A 369 -4.50 -18.65 -0.53
C PRO A 369 -4.09 -19.79 -1.48
N VAL A 370 -2.94 -20.40 -1.22
CA VAL A 370 -2.51 -21.61 -1.91
C VAL A 370 -3.27 -22.81 -1.34
N LYS A 371 -4.06 -23.50 -2.17
CA LYS A 371 -4.81 -24.71 -1.80
C LYS A 371 -4.44 -25.83 -2.76
N ASN A 372 -4.07 -27.00 -2.24
CA ASN A 372 -3.67 -28.15 -3.06
C ASN A 372 -2.59 -27.79 -4.11
N HIS A 373 -1.56 -27.03 -3.69
CA HIS A 373 -0.49 -26.53 -4.57
C HIS A 373 -0.96 -25.62 -5.71
N ARG A 374 -2.15 -25.00 -5.58
CA ARG A 374 -2.73 -24.13 -6.60
C ARG A 374 -3.26 -22.84 -5.97
N ALA A 375 -2.99 -21.71 -6.61
CA ALA A 375 -3.56 -20.41 -6.25
C ALA A 375 -4.32 -19.84 -7.45
N GLU A 376 -5.60 -19.55 -7.25
CA GLU A 376 -6.51 -19.08 -8.31
C GLU A 376 -6.89 -17.62 -8.06
N LEU A 377 -6.55 -16.78 -9.02
CA LEU A 377 -6.87 -15.36 -9.03
C LEU A 377 -7.80 -15.08 -10.21
N LEU A 378 -9.08 -14.97 -9.90
CA LEU A 378 -10.14 -14.86 -10.90
C LEU A 378 -10.62 -13.42 -11.08
N ASN A 379 -11.21 -13.14 -12.23
CA ASN A 379 -11.91 -11.88 -12.53
C ASN A 379 -11.00 -10.65 -12.47
N LEU A 380 -9.78 -10.79 -12.96
CA LEU A 380 -8.79 -9.73 -13.01
C LEU A 380 -8.99 -8.87 -14.26
N LEU A 381 -8.76 -7.57 -14.14
CA LEU A 381 -8.73 -6.69 -15.31
C LEU A 381 -7.47 -6.97 -16.14
N PRO A 382 -7.48 -6.71 -17.46
CA PRO A 382 -6.28 -6.86 -18.29
C PRO A 382 -5.20 -5.88 -17.84
N GLY A 383 -3.96 -6.34 -17.81
CA GLY A 383 -2.85 -5.56 -17.32
C GLY A 383 -1.57 -6.35 -17.16
N LYS A 384 -0.49 -5.63 -16.84
CA LYS A 384 0.79 -6.21 -16.49
C LYS A 384 0.90 -6.37 -14.98
N TYR A 385 1.04 -7.60 -14.54
CA TYR A 385 1.09 -7.97 -13.14
C TYR A 385 2.42 -8.62 -12.76
N TYR A 386 2.73 -8.56 -11.49
CA TYR A 386 3.80 -9.29 -10.84
C TYR A 386 3.21 -10.12 -9.71
N ALA A 387 3.93 -11.12 -9.22
CA ALA A 387 3.47 -11.92 -8.11
C ALA A 387 4.54 -12.06 -7.04
N ARG A 388 4.09 -12.07 -5.79
CA ARG A 388 4.88 -12.52 -4.64
C ARG A 388 4.09 -13.56 -3.87
N LEU A 389 4.79 -14.43 -3.17
CA LEU A 389 4.23 -15.43 -2.31
C LEU A 389 4.92 -15.31 -0.97
N PHE A 390 4.14 -15.36 0.11
CA PHE A 390 4.69 -15.51 1.45
C PHE A 390 4.15 -16.76 2.13
N ILE A 391 4.98 -17.36 2.98
CA ILE A 391 4.63 -18.55 3.76
C ILE A 391 3.94 -18.08 5.05
N ASP A 392 2.62 -18.24 5.10
CA ASP A 392 1.73 -17.87 6.21
C ASP A 392 1.75 -18.99 7.27
N ARG A 393 2.80 -19.03 8.10
CA ARG A 393 3.01 -20.14 9.04
C ARG A 393 1.97 -20.18 10.15
N ASN A 394 1.39 -19.03 10.50
CA ASN A 394 0.40 -18.91 11.56
C ASN A 394 -1.06 -18.99 11.05
N GLY A 395 -1.27 -18.97 9.73
CA GLY A 395 -2.56 -19.12 9.08
C GLY A 395 -3.47 -17.90 9.22
N ASN A 396 -2.93 -16.72 9.50
CA ASN A 396 -3.72 -15.52 9.77
C ASN A 396 -4.14 -14.74 8.50
N GLY A 397 -3.65 -15.15 7.33
CA GLY A 397 -4.01 -14.53 6.06
C GLY A 397 -3.20 -13.26 5.71
N LYS A 398 -2.20 -12.89 6.49
CA LYS A 398 -1.45 -11.62 6.40
C LYS A 398 0.05 -11.90 6.51
N TYR A 399 0.84 -11.06 5.85
CA TYR A 399 2.29 -11.10 6.02
C TYR A 399 2.64 -10.59 7.42
N ASP A 400 3.34 -11.40 8.19
CA ASP A 400 3.88 -11.01 9.49
C ASP A 400 5.38 -10.69 9.44
N THR A 401 5.74 -9.60 10.12
CA THR A 401 7.13 -9.19 10.29
C THR A 401 7.81 -9.96 11.43
N GLY A 402 9.13 -9.85 11.52
CA GLY A 402 9.91 -10.49 12.58
C GLY A 402 9.86 -9.76 13.91
N ASN A 403 10.42 -10.38 14.95
CA ASN A 403 10.61 -9.80 16.27
C ASN A 403 11.93 -10.32 16.85
N TYR A 404 12.89 -9.42 17.06
CA TYR A 404 14.21 -9.79 17.54
C TYR A 404 14.20 -10.29 18.97
N ASP A 405 13.48 -9.63 19.87
CA ASP A 405 13.41 -10.00 21.29
C ASP A 405 12.77 -11.40 21.51
N MET A 406 11.95 -11.85 20.56
CA MET A 406 11.32 -13.18 20.55
C MET A 406 12.04 -14.18 19.63
N HIS A 407 13.17 -13.81 19.03
CA HIS A 407 13.90 -14.61 18.03
C HIS A 407 13.01 -15.10 16.87
N LEU A 408 12.06 -14.25 16.45
CA LEU A 408 11.14 -14.54 15.37
C LEU A 408 11.61 -13.89 14.07
N GLN A 409 11.83 -14.71 13.04
CA GLN A 409 12.13 -14.25 11.69
C GLN A 409 10.85 -13.75 10.99
N PRO A 410 10.95 -12.77 10.07
CA PRO A 410 9.83 -12.39 9.22
C PRO A 410 9.41 -13.56 8.33
N GLU A 411 8.16 -13.55 7.88
CA GLU A 411 7.67 -14.61 7.00
C GLU A 411 8.44 -14.67 5.69
N GLU A 412 8.76 -15.90 5.26
CA GLU A 412 9.52 -16.12 4.04
C GLU A 412 8.74 -15.62 2.85
N THR A 413 9.34 -14.71 2.08
CA THR A 413 8.72 -14.09 0.90
C THR A 413 9.55 -14.35 -0.34
N VAL A 414 8.91 -14.88 -1.38
CA VAL A 414 9.50 -15.19 -2.68
C VAL A 414 8.77 -14.44 -3.78
N TYR A 415 9.50 -14.08 -4.84
CA TYR A 415 8.94 -13.35 -5.98
C TYR A 415 8.90 -14.24 -7.22
N TYR A 416 7.86 -14.06 -8.03
CA TYR A 416 7.83 -14.66 -9.35
C TYR A 416 8.77 -13.85 -10.26
N PRO A 417 9.78 -14.49 -10.90
CA PRO A 417 10.81 -13.77 -11.65
C PRO A 417 10.32 -13.12 -12.95
N GLY A 418 9.18 -13.56 -13.47
CA GLY A 418 8.58 -12.99 -14.69
C GLY A 418 7.55 -11.90 -14.41
N ALA A 419 7.25 -11.11 -15.44
CA ALA A 419 6.01 -10.34 -15.49
C ALA A 419 4.91 -11.18 -16.14
N ILE A 420 3.66 -10.96 -15.73
CA ILE A 420 2.49 -11.66 -16.27
C ILE A 420 1.65 -10.63 -17.01
N ASN A 421 1.65 -10.73 -18.33
CA ASN A 421 0.83 -9.90 -19.19
C ASN A 421 -0.54 -10.58 -19.39
N LEU A 422 -1.55 -10.12 -18.65
CA LEU A 422 -2.92 -10.65 -18.75
C LEU A 422 -3.71 -9.84 -19.77
N LYS A 423 -4.21 -10.49 -20.82
CA LYS A 423 -5.17 -9.90 -21.76
C LYS A 423 -6.61 -10.25 -21.36
N LYS A 424 -7.56 -9.53 -21.93
CA LYS A 424 -8.99 -9.80 -21.76
C LYS A 424 -9.34 -11.23 -22.25
N ASN A 425 -10.24 -11.91 -21.54
CA ASN A 425 -10.69 -13.27 -21.82
C ASN A 425 -9.55 -14.31 -21.88
N TRP A 426 -8.47 -14.11 -21.12
CA TRP A 426 -7.38 -15.07 -21.02
C TRP A 426 -7.41 -15.81 -19.69
N ASP A 427 -7.15 -17.11 -19.76
CA ASP A 427 -6.80 -17.95 -18.61
C ASP A 427 -5.31 -18.26 -18.69
N VAL A 428 -4.52 -17.65 -17.80
CA VAL A 428 -3.08 -17.81 -17.76
C VAL A 428 -2.72 -18.77 -16.64
N GLU A 429 -2.15 -19.93 -17.00
CA GLU A 429 -1.63 -20.89 -16.04
C GLU A 429 -0.11 -20.84 -16.01
N GLN A 430 0.46 -20.65 -14.83
CA GLN A 430 1.91 -20.57 -14.61
C GLN A 430 2.36 -21.60 -13.59
N THR A 431 3.45 -22.31 -13.91
CA THR A 431 4.12 -23.16 -12.94
C THR A 431 5.19 -22.35 -12.23
N TRP A 432 5.10 -22.27 -10.91
CA TRP A 432 6.02 -21.51 -10.08
C TRP A 432 6.77 -22.45 -9.14
N ASP A 433 8.01 -22.76 -9.51
CA ASP A 433 8.98 -23.36 -8.60
C ASP A 433 9.73 -22.26 -7.83
N ILE A 434 9.44 -22.16 -6.54
CA ILE A 434 9.98 -21.13 -5.65
C ILE A 434 11.49 -21.28 -5.38
N TYR A 435 12.08 -22.44 -5.70
CA TYR A 435 13.51 -22.72 -5.47
C TYR A 435 14.34 -22.73 -6.75
N ALA A 436 13.71 -22.67 -7.93
CA ALA A 436 14.42 -22.70 -9.21
C ALA A 436 15.33 -21.49 -9.42
N THR A 437 14.93 -20.32 -8.91
CA THR A 437 15.71 -19.09 -9.03
C THR A 437 16.25 -18.67 -7.66
N PRO A 438 17.55 -18.35 -7.53
CA PRO A 438 18.11 -17.80 -6.30
C PRO A 438 17.37 -16.53 -5.83
N ILE A 439 17.19 -16.39 -4.52
CA ILE A 439 16.33 -15.36 -3.93
C ILE A 439 16.71 -13.92 -4.31
N ASP A 440 18.00 -13.65 -4.52
CA ASP A 440 18.53 -12.34 -4.95
C ASP A 440 18.15 -11.98 -6.41
N LYS A 441 17.82 -12.99 -7.21
CA LYS A 441 17.43 -12.86 -8.62
C LYS A 441 15.92 -13.03 -8.86
N GLN A 442 15.16 -13.46 -7.85
CA GLN A 442 13.72 -13.68 -7.98
C GLN A 442 12.94 -12.38 -8.24
N LYS A 443 13.34 -11.26 -7.63
CA LYS A 443 12.59 -10.00 -7.81
C LYS A 443 12.83 -9.42 -9.22
N PRO A 444 11.80 -9.17 -10.03
CA PRO A 444 11.95 -8.55 -11.35
C PRO A 444 12.50 -7.13 -11.27
N GLU A 445 13.39 -6.75 -12.22
CA GLU A 445 14.02 -5.42 -12.23
C GLU A 445 13.03 -4.25 -12.35
N ALA A 446 11.88 -4.49 -13.01
CA ALA A 446 10.85 -3.49 -13.22
C ALA A 446 10.25 -2.96 -11.90
N ILE A 447 10.19 -3.81 -10.87
CA ILE A 447 9.63 -3.47 -9.54
C ILE A 447 10.72 -3.25 -8.48
N LYS A 448 12.00 -3.26 -8.86
CA LYS A 448 13.08 -2.90 -7.93
C LYS A 448 13.13 -1.40 -7.73
N LYS A 449 12.89 -0.95 -6.48
CA LYS A 449 13.01 0.46 -6.08
C LYS A 449 14.44 0.98 -6.27
N ASN A 450 15.45 0.17 -5.94
CA ASN A 450 16.85 0.47 -6.18
C ASN A 450 17.36 -0.37 -7.36
N LYS A 451 17.64 0.27 -8.50
CA LYS A 451 18.18 -0.43 -9.68
C LYS A 451 19.70 -0.37 -9.61
N PRO A 452 20.40 -1.51 -9.59
CA PRO A 452 21.86 -1.51 -9.53
C PRO A 452 22.42 -0.82 -10.78
N GLU A 453 23.50 -0.05 -10.61
CA GLU A 453 24.17 0.55 -11.76
C GLU A 453 24.64 -0.55 -12.72
N ARG A 454 24.29 -0.41 -14.00
CA ARG A 454 24.79 -1.29 -15.06
C ARG A 454 26.29 -1.07 -15.22
N LYS A 455 27.05 -2.15 -15.38
CA LYS A 455 28.50 -2.02 -15.60
C LYS A 455 28.72 -1.35 -16.96
N LYS A 456 29.54 -0.29 -17.01
CA LYS A 456 29.80 0.52 -18.23
C LYS A 456 30.27 -0.26 -19.47
N TRP A 457 30.73 -1.51 -19.31
CA TRP A 457 31.23 -2.37 -20.38
C TRP A 457 30.26 -3.50 -20.77
N GLU A 458 29.13 -3.61 -20.08
CA GLU A 458 28.08 -4.58 -20.40
C GLU A 458 27.35 -4.09 -21.65
N LYS A 459 27.81 -4.55 -22.83
CA LYS A 459 27.13 -4.28 -24.11
C LYS A 459 25.70 -4.79 -24.03
N VAL A 460 24.76 -4.02 -24.56
CA VAL A 460 23.37 -4.46 -24.73
C VAL A 460 23.37 -5.63 -25.70
N ASN A 461 23.24 -6.86 -25.18
CA ASN A 461 22.84 -7.99 -26.00
C ASN A 461 21.31 -7.90 -26.12
N THR A 462 20.84 -7.13 -27.10
CA THR A 462 19.46 -7.21 -27.55
C THR A 462 19.31 -8.50 -28.36
N GLU A 463 19.38 -9.66 -27.70
CA GLU A 463 18.66 -10.81 -28.23
C GLU A 463 17.19 -10.47 -28.02
N LYS A 464 16.57 -9.98 -29.10
CA LYS A 464 15.13 -9.92 -29.25
C LYS A 464 14.59 -11.33 -29.03
N THR A 465 14.13 -11.66 -27.84
CA THR A 465 13.04 -12.62 -27.72
C THR A 465 11.82 -11.94 -28.34
N GLU A 466 11.38 -12.46 -29.49
CA GLU A 466 10.25 -11.99 -30.32
C GLU A 466 8.87 -12.07 -29.63
N THR A 467 8.75 -11.60 -28.39
CA THR A 467 7.46 -11.55 -27.67
C THR A 467 7.10 -10.17 -27.13
N ASP A 468 7.92 -9.14 -27.35
CA ASP A 468 7.75 -7.79 -26.80
C ASP A 468 7.69 -6.68 -27.86
N GLU A 469 7.20 -6.95 -29.08
CA GLU A 469 6.86 -5.90 -30.05
C GLU A 469 5.39 -6.06 -30.43
N ASP A 470 4.52 -5.28 -29.79
CA ASP A 470 3.39 -4.63 -30.47
C ASP A 470 2.83 -3.49 -29.60
N GLU A 471 2.72 -2.32 -30.22
CA GLU A 471 2.06 -1.09 -29.78
C GLU A 471 2.85 -0.08 -28.92
N GLU A 472 3.80 0.62 -29.56
CA GLU A 472 3.96 2.05 -29.31
C GLU A 472 3.98 2.81 -30.65
N ASN A 473 2.80 3.23 -31.11
CA ASN A 473 2.66 4.13 -32.24
C ASN A 473 2.93 5.58 -31.82
N GLY A 474 3.92 6.19 -32.45
CA GLY A 474 3.76 7.52 -33.03
C GLY A 474 4.25 8.69 -32.19
N PHE A 475 5.55 8.99 -32.26
CA PHE A 475 6.00 10.39 -32.30
C PHE A 475 7.21 10.51 -33.23
N SER A 476 6.94 11.08 -34.40
CA SER A 476 7.95 11.45 -35.40
C SER A 476 8.72 12.67 -34.92
N ASP A 477 10.04 12.58 -34.81
CA ASP A 477 10.89 13.76 -34.90
C ASP A 477 12.22 13.41 -35.60
N PHE A 478 12.13 13.13 -36.89
CA PHE A 478 13.29 13.21 -37.78
C PHE A 478 13.48 14.67 -38.16
N SER A 479 14.37 15.36 -37.46
CA SER A 479 14.97 16.60 -37.96
C SER A 479 16.01 16.24 -39.03
N ASN A 480 15.71 16.60 -40.28
CA ASN A 480 16.55 16.38 -41.44
C ASN A 480 17.86 17.20 -41.33
N PRO A 481 19.06 16.59 -41.33
CA PRO A 481 20.33 17.30 -41.15
C PRO A 481 20.73 18.24 -42.30
N ASN A 482 19.95 18.29 -43.38
CA ASN A 482 20.27 19.02 -44.62
C ASN A 482 19.29 20.15 -44.95
N ASP A 483 18.63 20.77 -43.97
CA ASP A 483 17.82 21.97 -44.21
C ASP A 483 18.71 23.21 -44.48
N PRO A 484 18.73 23.78 -45.71
CA PRO A 484 19.62 24.88 -46.06
C PRO A 484 19.17 26.26 -45.54
N ASN A 485 18.12 26.34 -44.72
CA ASN A 485 17.60 27.60 -44.19
C ASN A 485 17.99 27.95 -42.74
N LEU A 486 18.86 27.18 -42.09
CA LEU A 486 19.40 27.54 -40.76
C LEU A 486 20.68 28.39 -40.90
N ARG A 487 20.52 29.67 -41.26
CA ARG A 487 21.57 30.70 -41.22
C ARG A 487 21.20 31.85 -40.27
N ASN A 488 22.21 32.30 -39.52
CA ASN A 488 22.27 33.39 -38.53
C ASN A 488 21.72 33.02 -37.14
N SER A 489 22.39 33.26 -36.02
CA SER A 489 23.29 34.37 -35.68
C SER A 489 24.18 33.98 -34.50
N ASN A 490 25.48 34.29 -34.59
CA ASN A 490 26.39 34.44 -33.45
C ASN A 490 25.80 35.41 -32.42
N ASN A 491 25.99 35.13 -31.12
CA ASN A 491 26.54 36.16 -30.24
C ASN A 491 27.18 35.56 -28.97
N PHE A 492 28.45 35.91 -28.80
CA PHE A 492 29.22 35.80 -27.56
C PHE A 492 28.67 36.79 -26.52
N GLY A 493 28.72 36.43 -25.24
CA GLY A 493 28.46 37.39 -24.17
C GLY A 493 28.52 36.80 -22.76
N ASN A 494 29.72 36.89 -22.15
CA ASN A 494 30.07 36.99 -20.73
C ASN A 494 28.93 37.01 -19.69
N TYR A 495 29.15 36.37 -18.53
CA TYR A 495 29.46 37.10 -17.28
C TYR A 495 30.00 36.16 -16.18
N ARG A 496 31.11 36.60 -15.56
CA ARG A 496 31.55 36.20 -14.22
C ARG A 496 30.64 36.87 -13.17
N LYS A 497 30.17 36.12 -12.18
CA LYS A 497 30.55 36.26 -10.76
C LYS A 497 29.98 35.10 -9.96
#